data_AF-A0A1N7BDP3-F1
#
_entry.id   AF-A0A1N7BDP3-F1
#
_cell.length_a   1.000
_cell.length_b   1.000
_cell.length_c   1.000
_cell.angle_alpha   90.00
_cell.angle_beta   90.00
_cell.angle_gamma   90.00
#
_symmetry.space_group_name_H-M   'P 1'
#
loop_
_entity.id
_entity.type
_entity.pdbx_description
1 polymer ?
#
loop_
_entity_poly.entity_id
_entity_poly.type
_entity_poly.pdbx_seq_one_letter_code
_entity_poly.pdbx_strand_id
1 'polypeptide(L)'
;MLAYIPKFHERVDRALSRAVGGSVGALSDIRSAVVTKLPAAIASVAQDTAEIRGKVDAIPARIDQATTDTLVQVKADLTTTADRIVSELRPQPVPPPPSDIDARLAPALRILIQAQAIALDATPDETVGKSKQFKDDVAIEALRTSDAAGTAREVLTETLKDRFDQALKKFDDPTPAHRARRWSEMQQLCAEIAALRIQDDQGNA
;
A
#
# COMPACT_ATOMS: atom_id res chain seq x y z
N MET A 1 69.71 69.97 26.21
CA MET A 1 68.44 69.92 25.45
C MET A 1 68.60 69.71 23.94
N LEU A 2 69.78 69.95 23.32
CA LEU A 2 69.93 69.86 21.86
C LEU A 2 70.16 68.44 21.28
N ALA A 3 70.52 67.44 22.10
CA ALA A 3 70.74 66.06 21.64
C ALA A 3 69.45 65.21 21.52
N TYR A 4 68.29 65.75 21.89
CA TYR A 4 67.02 65.02 21.91
C TYR A 4 66.24 65.10 20.58
N ILE A 5 66.51 66.15 19.80
CA ILE A 5 65.84 66.43 18.52
C ILE A 5 66.15 65.36 17.45
N PRO A 6 67.40 64.89 17.26
CA PRO A 6 67.69 63.89 16.22
C PRO A 6 67.03 62.53 16.51
N LYS A 7 67.01 62.11 17.77
CA LYS A 7 66.38 60.84 18.20
C LYS A 7 64.85 60.88 18.09
N PHE A 8 64.24 62.05 18.21
CA PHE A 8 62.81 62.21 18.01
C PHE A 8 62.44 62.07 16.53
N HIS A 9 63.17 62.75 15.63
CA HIS A 9 62.98 62.63 14.19
C HIS A 9 63.15 61.18 13.70
N GLU A 10 64.19 60.48 14.14
CA GLU A 10 64.43 59.08 13.73
C GLU A 10 63.29 58.13 14.16
N ARG A 11 62.70 58.36 15.34
CA ARG A 11 61.56 57.55 15.83
C ARG A 11 60.28 57.86 15.06
N VAL A 12 60.05 59.12 14.72
CA VAL A 12 58.90 59.56 13.92
C VAL A 12 59.02 59.01 12.49
N ASP A 13 60.19 59.13 11.87
CA ASP A 13 60.44 58.60 10.52
C ASP A 13 60.27 57.08 10.47
N ARG A 14 60.79 56.35 11.47
CA ARG A 14 60.64 54.88 11.54
C ARG A 14 59.19 54.45 11.80
N ALA A 15 58.39 55.27 12.50
CA ALA A 15 56.98 55.00 12.72
C ALA A 15 56.16 55.30 11.46
N LEU A 16 56.44 56.42 10.79
CA LEU A 16 55.83 56.81 9.53
C LEU A 16 56.16 55.80 8.41
N SER A 17 57.42 55.40 8.25
CA SER A 17 57.81 54.38 7.26
C SER A 17 57.13 53.03 7.51
N ARG A 18 56.90 52.64 8.76
CA ARG A 18 56.16 51.40 9.09
C ARG A 18 54.67 51.53 8.81
N ALA A 19 54.06 52.66 9.17
CA ALA A 19 52.64 52.90 8.91
C ALA A 19 52.36 53.00 7.40
N VAL A 20 53.13 53.83 6.68
CA VAL A 20 53.00 54.00 5.23
C VAL A 20 53.37 52.71 4.49
N GLY A 21 54.44 52.02 4.88
CA GLY A 21 54.82 50.73 4.30
C GLY A 21 53.75 49.65 4.49
N GLY A 22 53.12 49.59 5.67
CA GLY A 22 52.01 48.68 5.94
C GLY A 22 50.75 48.99 5.11
N SER A 23 50.38 50.26 5.00
CA SER A 23 49.23 50.68 4.16
C SER A 23 49.47 50.46 2.66
N VAL A 24 50.69 50.71 2.17
CA VAL A 24 51.07 50.45 0.77
C VAL A 24 51.08 48.95 0.48
N GLY A 25 51.55 48.13 1.41
CA GLY A 25 51.47 46.66 1.32
C GLY A 25 50.02 46.18 1.22
N ALA A 26 49.15 46.65 2.11
CA ALA A 26 47.72 46.31 2.08
C ALA A 26 47.03 46.77 0.77
N LEU A 27 47.35 47.96 0.26
CA LEU A 27 46.84 48.44 -1.03
C LEU A 27 47.36 47.60 -2.21
N SER A 28 48.61 47.14 -2.16
CA SER A 28 49.18 46.24 -3.16
C SER A 28 48.49 44.87 -3.13
N ASP A 29 48.19 44.33 -1.95
CA ASP A 29 47.46 43.07 -1.80
C ASP A 29 46.02 43.18 -2.28
N ILE A 30 45.32 44.28 -1.94
CA ILE A 30 43.98 44.58 -2.45
C ILE A 30 44.01 44.70 -3.97
N ARG A 31 44.95 45.46 -4.53
CA ARG A 31 45.12 45.59 -5.98
C ARG A 31 45.37 44.24 -6.61
N SER A 32 46.24 43.42 -6.03
CA SER A 32 46.53 42.07 -6.53
C SER A 32 45.28 41.20 -6.51
N ALA A 33 44.51 41.19 -5.42
CA ALA A 33 43.25 40.44 -5.33
C ALA A 33 42.21 40.92 -6.35
N VAL A 34 42.06 42.25 -6.53
CA VAL A 34 41.11 42.85 -7.48
C VAL A 34 41.53 42.59 -8.92
N VAL A 35 42.83 42.62 -9.24
CA VAL A 35 43.31 42.44 -10.62
C VAL A 35 43.42 40.97 -11.00
N THR A 36 43.77 40.07 -10.07
CA THR A 36 44.05 38.67 -10.39
C THR A 36 42.92 37.72 -10.01
N LYS A 37 42.29 37.89 -8.84
CA LYS A 37 41.28 36.94 -8.34
C LYS A 37 39.87 37.31 -8.77
N LEU A 38 39.53 38.59 -8.80
CA LEU A 38 38.18 39.04 -9.16
C LEU A 38 37.79 38.67 -10.61
N PRO A 39 38.66 38.81 -11.64
CA PRO A 39 38.29 38.40 -13.00
C PRO A 39 38.05 36.89 -13.12
N ALA A 40 38.84 36.07 -12.42
CA ALA A 40 38.64 34.62 -12.39
C ALA A 40 37.31 34.25 -11.73
N ALA A 41 36.95 34.91 -10.63
CA ALA A 41 35.66 34.71 -9.97
C ALA A 41 34.48 35.12 -10.87
N ILE A 42 34.59 36.26 -11.57
CA ILE A 42 33.57 36.71 -12.53
C ILE A 42 33.41 35.71 -13.69
N ALA A 43 34.53 35.22 -14.24
CA ALA A 43 34.50 34.22 -15.30
C ALA A 43 33.84 32.91 -14.85
N SER A 44 34.14 32.44 -13.63
CA SER A 44 33.49 31.27 -13.04
C SER A 44 31.98 31.48 -12.89
N VAL A 45 31.55 32.61 -12.32
CA VAL A 45 30.12 32.91 -12.17
C VAL A 45 29.41 33.02 -13.51
N ALA A 46 30.06 33.58 -14.53
CA ALA A 46 29.50 33.66 -15.88
C ALA A 46 29.34 32.26 -16.50
N GLN A 47 30.32 31.37 -16.30
CA GLN A 47 30.24 29.97 -16.73
C GLN A 47 29.11 29.23 -16.03
N ASP A 48 29.02 29.33 -14.69
CA ASP A 48 27.94 28.71 -13.91
C ASP A 48 26.57 29.22 -14.34
N THR A 49 26.46 30.53 -14.61
CA THR A 49 25.22 31.14 -15.10
C THR A 49 24.82 30.62 -16.48
N ALA A 50 25.80 30.41 -17.38
CA ALA A 50 25.55 29.83 -18.69
C ALA A 50 25.11 28.36 -18.60
N GLU A 51 25.73 27.58 -17.72
CA GLU A 51 25.35 26.19 -17.48
C GLU A 51 23.95 26.09 -16.88
N ILE A 52 23.64 26.91 -15.86
CA ILE A 52 22.31 26.96 -15.24
C ILE A 52 21.26 27.36 -16.28
N ARG A 53 21.54 28.37 -17.12
CA ARG A 53 20.64 28.78 -18.19
C ARG A 53 20.37 27.64 -19.17
N GLY A 54 21.41 26.94 -19.62
CA GLY A 54 21.25 25.78 -20.50
C GLY A 54 20.41 24.67 -19.86
N LYS A 55 20.56 24.41 -18.56
CA LYS A 55 19.71 23.47 -17.82
C LYS A 55 18.27 23.93 -17.73
N VAL A 56 18.03 25.22 -17.48
CA VAL A 56 16.69 25.83 -17.40
C VAL A 56 15.99 25.80 -18.75
N ASP A 57 16.68 26.15 -19.82
CA ASP A 57 16.16 26.14 -21.19
C ASP A 57 15.79 24.72 -21.66
N ALA A 58 16.42 23.69 -21.09
CA ALA A 58 16.11 22.28 -21.35
C ALA A 58 14.93 21.73 -20.51
N ILE A 59 14.45 22.45 -19.49
CA ILE A 59 13.34 21.99 -18.64
C ILE A 59 12.05 21.75 -19.44
N PRO A 60 11.59 22.68 -20.33
CA PRO A 60 10.37 22.47 -21.09
C PRO A 60 10.39 21.17 -21.91
N ALA A 61 11.47 20.92 -22.65
CA ALA A 61 11.61 19.70 -23.44
C ALA A 61 11.57 18.42 -22.57
N ARG A 62 12.18 18.46 -21.38
CA ARG A 62 12.13 17.35 -20.42
C ARG A 62 10.73 17.13 -19.84
N ILE A 63 9.99 18.21 -19.59
CA ILE A 63 8.59 18.15 -19.14
C ILE A 63 7.70 17.57 -20.24
N ASP A 64 7.86 18.03 -21.49
CA ASP A 64 7.07 17.55 -22.63
C ASP A 64 7.30 16.06 -22.88
N GLN A 65 8.57 15.61 -22.82
CA GLN A 65 8.92 14.20 -22.94
C GLN A 65 8.30 13.38 -21.80
N ALA A 66 8.49 13.79 -20.53
CA ALA A 66 7.94 13.07 -19.38
C ALA A 66 6.40 13.01 -19.41
N THR A 67 5.76 14.08 -19.86
CA THR A 67 4.29 14.14 -20.02
C THR A 67 3.83 13.17 -21.11
N THR A 68 4.52 13.13 -22.24
CA THR A 68 4.23 12.21 -23.36
C THR A 68 4.37 10.75 -22.91
N ASP A 69 5.46 10.42 -22.24
CA ASP A 69 5.72 9.06 -21.74
C ASP A 69 4.64 8.63 -20.74
N THR A 70 4.23 9.53 -19.84
CA THR A 70 3.15 9.28 -18.87
C THR A 70 1.81 9.04 -19.56
N LEU A 71 1.47 9.83 -20.58
CA LEU A 71 0.23 9.67 -21.34
C LEU A 71 0.19 8.33 -22.10
N VAL A 72 1.31 7.90 -22.67
CA VAL A 72 1.43 6.60 -23.34
C VAL A 72 1.21 5.46 -22.34
N GLN A 73 1.83 5.55 -21.15
CA GLN A 73 1.68 4.54 -20.11
C GLN A 73 0.22 4.45 -19.61
N VAL A 74 -0.39 5.58 -19.25
CA VAL A 74 -1.78 5.63 -18.76
C VAL A 74 -2.75 5.07 -19.81
N LYS A 75 -2.52 5.36 -21.09
CA LYS A 75 -3.33 4.79 -22.18
C LYS A 75 -3.22 3.26 -22.23
N ALA A 76 -2.02 2.70 -22.12
CA ALA A 76 -1.81 1.26 -22.12
C ALA A 76 -2.47 0.58 -20.91
N ASP A 77 -2.38 1.19 -19.73
CA ASP A 77 -2.99 0.67 -18.50
C ASP A 77 -4.53 0.69 -18.58
N LEU A 78 -5.10 1.76 -19.15
CA LEU A 78 -6.54 1.86 -19.39
C LEU A 78 -7.04 0.82 -20.38
N THR A 79 -6.33 0.60 -21.49
CA THR A 79 -6.69 -0.44 -22.46
C THR A 79 -6.66 -1.82 -21.82
N THR A 80 -5.60 -2.14 -21.06
CA THR A 80 -5.48 -3.41 -20.35
C THR A 80 -6.61 -3.61 -19.34
N THR A 81 -6.96 -2.57 -18.60
CA THR A 81 -8.06 -2.60 -17.62
C THR A 81 -9.42 -2.78 -18.31
N ALA A 82 -9.65 -2.08 -19.43
CA ALA A 82 -10.87 -2.21 -20.21
C ALA A 82 -11.02 -3.63 -20.77
N ASP A 83 -9.96 -4.21 -21.34
CA ASP A 83 -9.96 -5.59 -21.86
C ASP A 83 -10.26 -6.60 -20.76
N ARG A 84 -9.69 -6.40 -19.57
CA ARG A 84 -9.97 -7.24 -18.41
C ARG A 84 -11.44 -7.14 -17.97
N ILE A 85 -11.98 -5.94 -17.85
CA ILE A 85 -13.40 -5.73 -17.50
C ILE A 85 -14.31 -6.38 -18.54
N VAL A 86 -14.03 -6.21 -19.83
CA VAL A 86 -14.79 -6.85 -20.91
C VAL A 86 -14.70 -8.37 -20.82
N SER A 87 -13.54 -8.91 -20.46
CA SER A 87 -13.37 -10.36 -20.24
C SER A 87 -14.16 -10.87 -19.02
N GLU A 88 -14.19 -10.11 -17.92
CA GLU A 88 -14.95 -10.46 -16.70
C GLU A 88 -16.47 -10.33 -16.91
N LEU A 89 -16.90 -9.38 -17.74
CA LEU A 89 -18.31 -9.15 -18.08
C LEU A 89 -18.83 -10.05 -19.21
N ARG A 90 -18.00 -10.93 -19.78
CA ARG A 90 -18.51 -11.94 -20.70
C ARG A 90 -19.61 -12.73 -19.98
N PRO A 91 -20.81 -12.85 -20.57
CA PRO A 91 -21.88 -13.61 -19.96
C PRO A 91 -21.36 -15.02 -19.71
N GLN A 92 -21.21 -15.36 -18.43
CA GLN A 92 -20.97 -16.72 -18.00
C GLN A 92 -22.07 -17.58 -18.65
N PRO A 93 -21.75 -18.75 -19.21
CA PRO A 93 -22.77 -19.66 -19.69
C PRO A 93 -23.79 -19.83 -18.57
N VAL A 94 -25.06 -19.49 -18.86
CA VAL A 94 -26.14 -19.59 -17.89
C VAL A 94 -26.08 -21.01 -17.34
N PRO A 95 -25.83 -21.20 -16.04
CA PRO A 95 -25.75 -22.54 -15.49
C PRO A 95 -27.06 -23.25 -15.82
N PRO A 96 -27.01 -24.55 -16.17
CA PRO A 96 -28.23 -25.30 -16.39
C PRO A 96 -29.15 -25.10 -15.18
N PRO A 97 -30.48 -25.07 -15.39
CA PRO A 97 -31.43 -24.92 -14.29
C PRO A 97 -31.04 -25.93 -13.20
N PRO A 98 -30.95 -25.48 -11.93
CA PRO A 98 -30.55 -26.37 -10.84
C PRO A 98 -31.47 -27.58 -10.86
N SER A 99 -30.89 -28.78 -10.74
CA SER A 99 -31.71 -29.97 -10.52
C SER A 99 -32.58 -29.77 -9.26
N ASP A 100 -33.70 -30.48 -9.13
CA ASP A 100 -34.54 -30.38 -7.93
C ASP A 100 -33.74 -30.63 -6.64
N ILE A 101 -32.64 -31.40 -6.73
CA ILE A 101 -31.69 -31.65 -5.65
C ILE A 101 -30.85 -30.41 -5.36
N ASP A 102 -30.32 -29.74 -6.38
CA ASP A 102 -29.57 -28.49 -6.22
C ASP A 102 -30.44 -27.44 -5.51
N ALA A 103 -31.73 -27.34 -5.89
CA ALA A 103 -32.68 -26.44 -5.24
C ALA A 103 -32.92 -26.80 -3.76
N ARG A 104 -32.94 -28.09 -3.42
CA ARG A 104 -33.13 -28.59 -2.05
C ARG A 104 -31.88 -28.42 -1.17
N LEU A 105 -30.68 -28.64 -1.71
CA LEU A 105 -29.42 -28.57 -0.96
C LEU A 105 -28.85 -27.14 -0.87
N ALA A 106 -29.22 -26.24 -1.79
CA ALA A 106 -28.73 -24.86 -1.81
C ALA A 106 -28.93 -24.09 -0.49
N PRO A 107 -30.06 -24.21 0.24
CA PRO A 107 -30.22 -23.59 1.55
C PRO A 107 -29.17 -24.03 2.57
N ALA A 108 -28.85 -25.34 2.64
CA ALA A 108 -27.85 -25.87 3.55
C ALA A 108 -26.44 -25.34 3.22
N LEU A 109 -26.07 -25.34 1.94
CA LEU A 109 -24.80 -24.78 1.48
C LEU A 109 -24.70 -23.28 1.78
N ARG A 110 -25.77 -22.50 1.52
CA ARG A 110 -25.78 -21.06 1.78
C ARG A 110 -25.56 -20.75 3.26
N ILE A 111 -26.20 -21.49 4.16
CA ILE A 111 -26.06 -21.29 5.61
C ILE A 111 -24.64 -21.63 6.07
N LEU A 112 -24.04 -22.71 5.57
CA LEU A 112 -22.65 -23.05 5.88
C LEU A 112 -21.67 -21.98 5.37
N ILE A 113 -21.88 -21.44 4.17
CA ILE A 113 -21.05 -20.35 3.63
C ILE A 113 -21.17 -19.09 4.50
N GLN A 114 -22.38 -18.77 5.00
CA GLN A 114 -22.57 -17.66 5.93
C GLN A 114 -21.86 -17.91 7.27
N ALA A 115 -21.92 -19.13 7.80
CA ALA A 115 -21.20 -19.51 9.02
C ALA A 115 -19.67 -19.45 8.82
N GLN A 116 -19.17 -19.84 7.65
CA GLN A 116 -17.76 -19.72 7.28
C GLN A 116 -17.29 -18.28 7.21
N ALA A 117 -18.12 -17.37 6.67
CA ALA A 117 -17.80 -15.96 6.63
C ALA A 117 -17.66 -15.39 8.06
N ILE A 118 -18.55 -15.78 8.99
CA ILE A 118 -18.43 -15.39 10.40
C ILE A 118 -17.16 -15.97 11.04
N ALA A 119 -16.80 -17.20 10.72
CA ALA A 119 -15.56 -17.82 11.23
C ALA A 119 -14.30 -17.09 10.75
N LEU A 120 -14.30 -16.55 9.52
CA LEU A 120 -13.17 -15.89 8.88
C LEU A 120 -13.08 -14.37 9.12
N ASP A 121 -14.12 -13.71 9.65
CA ASP A 121 -14.14 -12.26 9.87
C ASP A 121 -13.18 -11.75 10.97
N ALA A 122 -12.21 -12.58 11.40
CA ALA A 122 -11.07 -12.16 12.22
C ALA A 122 -9.93 -11.70 11.30
N THR A 123 -9.77 -10.38 11.13
CA THR A 123 -8.64 -9.85 10.35
C THR A 123 -7.31 -9.99 11.10
N PRO A 124 -6.15 -10.07 10.41
CA PRO A 124 -4.85 -10.33 11.03
C PRO A 124 -4.41 -9.30 12.09
N ASP A 125 -4.92 -8.08 12.03
CA ASP A 125 -4.58 -6.97 12.93
C ASP A 125 -5.46 -6.90 14.19
N GLU A 126 -6.50 -7.73 14.29
CA GLU A 126 -7.44 -7.67 15.41
C GLU A 126 -7.03 -8.62 16.53
N THR A 127 -6.42 -8.06 17.58
CA THR A 127 -6.38 -8.72 18.89
C THR A 127 -7.82 -9.07 19.30
N VAL A 128 -8.12 -10.36 19.32
CA VAL A 128 -9.44 -10.94 19.67
C VAL A 128 -9.92 -10.39 21.02
N GLY A 129 -10.77 -9.36 20.97
CA GLY A 129 -11.46 -8.85 22.15
C GLY A 129 -12.69 -9.70 22.48
N LYS A 130 -12.99 -9.87 23.77
CA LYS A 130 -14.20 -10.58 24.26
C LYS A 130 -15.51 -10.07 23.62
N SER A 131 -15.55 -8.80 23.19
CA SER A 131 -16.72 -8.18 22.55
C SER A 131 -17.00 -8.68 21.12
N LYS A 132 -15.99 -9.14 20.37
CA LYS A 132 -16.17 -9.64 19.00
C LYS A 132 -16.65 -11.09 19.00
N GLN A 133 -16.11 -11.94 19.89
CA GLN A 133 -16.64 -13.29 20.12
C GLN A 133 -18.14 -13.29 20.44
N PHE A 134 -18.59 -12.35 21.29
CA PHE A 134 -20.01 -12.21 21.59
C PHE A 134 -20.87 -11.87 20.36
N LYS A 135 -20.38 -11.03 19.44
CA LYS A 135 -21.10 -10.70 18.19
C LYS A 135 -21.17 -11.90 17.24
N ASP A 136 -20.07 -12.61 17.09
CA ASP A 136 -19.98 -13.80 16.21
C ASP A 136 -20.91 -14.90 16.72
N ASP A 137 -20.95 -15.12 18.04
CA ASP A 137 -21.84 -16.10 18.68
C ASP A 137 -23.32 -15.71 18.52
N VAL A 138 -23.65 -14.42 18.58
CA VAL A 138 -25.01 -13.94 18.31
C VAL A 138 -25.39 -14.16 16.84
N ALA A 139 -24.47 -13.89 15.91
CA ALA A 139 -24.71 -14.08 14.48
C ALA A 139 -24.87 -15.58 14.12
N ILE A 140 -24.04 -16.46 14.68
CA ILE A 140 -24.17 -17.91 14.49
C ILE A 140 -25.46 -18.43 15.13
N GLU A 141 -25.82 -17.98 16.33
CA GLU A 141 -27.06 -18.42 16.96
C GLU A 141 -28.28 -17.96 16.14
N ALA A 142 -28.25 -16.73 15.59
CA ALA A 142 -29.31 -16.24 14.71
C ALA A 142 -29.44 -17.07 13.43
N LEU A 143 -28.31 -17.48 12.82
CA LEU A 143 -28.33 -18.41 11.69
C LEU A 143 -28.92 -19.76 12.09
N ARG A 144 -28.49 -20.32 13.22
CA ARG A 144 -28.93 -21.61 13.74
C ARG A 144 -30.44 -21.67 13.99
N THR A 145 -31.01 -20.59 14.55
CA THR A 145 -32.44 -20.54 14.88
C THR A 145 -33.32 -20.08 13.71
N SER A 146 -32.74 -19.80 12.53
CA SER A 146 -33.52 -19.35 11.38
C SER A 146 -34.38 -20.47 10.80
N ASP A 147 -35.55 -20.12 10.27
CA ASP A 147 -36.43 -21.06 9.54
C ASP A 147 -35.69 -21.73 8.36
N ALA A 148 -34.77 -20.98 7.75
CA ALA A 148 -33.90 -21.47 6.69
C ALA A 148 -32.98 -22.60 7.18
N ALA A 149 -32.44 -22.53 8.40
CA ALA A 149 -31.64 -23.59 8.99
C ALA A 149 -32.47 -24.83 9.32
N GLY A 150 -33.69 -24.65 9.82
CA GLY A 150 -34.64 -25.76 10.01
C GLY A 150 -34.94 -26.50 8.70
N THR A 151 -35.29 -25.75 7.66
CA THR A 151 -35.59 -26.30 6.33
C THR A 151 -34.36 -26.96 5.70
N ALA A 152 -33.18 -26.33 5.81
CA ALA A 152 -31.91 -26.87 5.32
C ALA A 152 -31.52 -28.16 6.05
N ARG A 153 -31.84 -28.28 7.34
CA ARG A 153 -31.55 -29.47 8.13
C ARG A 153 -32.42 -30.64 7.70
N GLU A 154 -33.70 -30.42 7.39
CA GLU A 154 -34.65 -31.50 7.03
C GLU A 154 -34.26 -32.26 5.77
N VAL A 155 -33.58 -31.60 4.82
CA VAL A 155 -33.14 -32.22 3.55
C VAL A 155 -31.85 -33.03 3.66
N LEU A 156 -31.13 -32.96 4.78
CA LEU A 156 -29.87 -33.66 4.99
C LEU A 156 -30.09 -35.08 5.52
N THR A 157 -29.09 -35.95 5.35
CA THR A 157 -29.05 -37.26 6.02
C THR A 157 -28.78 -37.09 7.51
N GLU A 158 -29.19 -38.05 8.35
CA GLU A 158 -29.00 -37.95 9.82
C GLU A 158 -27.54 -37.66 10.21
N THR A 159 -26.58 -38.33 9.56
CA THR A 159 -25.14 -38.07 9.79
C THR A 159 -24.73 -36.63 9.47
N LEU A 160 -25.28 -36.04 8.40
CA LEU A 160 -24.97 -34.67 8.01
C LEU A 160 -25.75 -33.64 8.83
N LYS A 161 -26.95 -33.98 9.31
CA LYS A 161 -27.73 -33.13 10.23
C LYS A 161 -26.94 -32.87 11.50
N ASP A 162 -26.39 -33.92 12.12
CA ASP A 162 -25.61 -33.76 13.35
C ASP A 162 -24.38 -32.87 13.14
N ARG A 163 -23.70 -33.01 12.00
CA ARG A 163 -22.54 -32.20 11.65
C ARG A 163 -22.90 -30.76 11.28
N PHE A 164 -24.04 -30.56 10.64
CA PHE A 164 -24.60 -29.25 10.34
C PHE A 164 -24.97 -28.51 11.62
N ASP A 165 -25.65 -29.19 12.55
CA ASP A 165 -25.98 -28.64 13.87
C ASP A 165 -24.71 -28.32 14.67
N GLN A 166 -23.68 -29.17 14.59
CA GLN A 166 -22.37 -28.88 15.19
C GLN A 166 -21.67 -27.70 14.54
N ALA A 167 -21.73 -27.54 13.22
CA ALA A 167 -21.15 -26.41 12.50
C ALA A 167 -21.77 -25.07 12.94
N LEU A 168 -23.06 -25.06 13.28
CA LEU A 168 -23.79 -23.87 13.73
C LEU A 168 -23.75 -23.65 15.26
N LYS A 169 -22.87 -24.35 15.99
CA LYS A 169 -22.61 -24.03 17.40
C LYS A 169 -21.70 -22.81 17.52
N LYS A 170 -21.89 -22.10 18.64
CA LYS A 170 -21.02 -21.00 19.10
C LYS A 170 -19.55 -21.41 19.13
N PHE A 171 -18.66 -20.43 18.99
CA PHE A 171 -17.23 -20.70 19.02
C PHE A 171 -16.76 -20.85 20.46
N ASP A 172 -16.51 -22.10 20.87
CA ASP A 172 -16.01 -22.43 22.22
C ASP A 172 -14.65 -21.80 22.53
N ASP A 173 -13.84 -21.56 21.50
CA ASP A 173 -12.52 -20.93 21.58
C ASP A 173 -12.38 -19.85 20.48
N PRO A 174 -12.06 -18.60 20.83
CA PRO A 174 -12.01 -17.50 19.88
C PRO A 174 -10.64 -17.37 19.18
N THR A 175 -9.68 -18.24 19.47
CA THR A 175 -8.35 -18.20 18.85
C THR A 175 -8.42 -18.41 17.34
N PRO A 176 -7.54 -17.76 16.56
CA PRO A 176 -7.49 -17.92 15.11
C PRO A 176 -7.30 -19.39 14.67
N ALA A 177 -6.50 -20.16 15.42
CA ALA A 177 -6.26 -21.57 15.13
C ALA A 177 -7.53 -22.42 15.28
N HIS A 178 -8.34 -22.16 16.31
CA HIS A 178 -9.62 -22.85 16.50
C HIS A 178 -10.62 -22.46 15.42
N ARG A 179 -10.72 -21.15 15.09
CA ARG A 179 -11.59 -20.66 14.00
C ARG A 179 -11.22 -21.25 12.65
N ALA A 180 -9.93 -21.35 12.32
CA ALA A 180 -9.44 -21.97 11.09
C ALA A 180 -9.83 -23.45 11.00
N ARG A 181 -9.76 -24.19 12.12
CA ARG A 181 -10.23 -25.59 12.19
C ARG A 181 -11.73 -25.68 11.92
N ARG A 182 -12.52 -24.84 12.59
CA ARG A 182 -13.98 -24.78 12.41
C ARG A 182 -14.37 -24.44 10.98
N TRP A 183 -13.67 -23.48 10.37
CA TRP A 183 -13.86 -23.13 8.96
C TRP A 183 -13.57 -24.33 8.03
N SER A 184 -12.48 -25.06 8.29
CA SER A 184 -12.12 -26.26 7.51
C SER A 184 -13.17 -27.37 7.66
N GLU A 185 -13.72 -27.58 8.86
CA GLU A 185 -14.80 -28.54 9.10
C GLU A 185 -16.07 -28.18 8.31
N MET A 186 -16.44 -26.90 8.30
CA MET A 186 -17.56 -26.39 7.51
C MET A 186 -17.30 -26.57 6.00
N GLN A 187 -16.08 -26.33 5.54
CA GLN A 187 -15.70 -26.49 4.13
C GLN A 187 -15.81 -27.95 3.69
N GLN A 188 -15.35 -28.86 4.54
CA GLN A 188 -15.49 -30.29 4.31
C GLN A 188 -16.97 -30.70 4.27
N LEU A 189 -17.80 -30.17 5.17
CA LEU A 189 -19.23 -30.43 5.18
C LEU A 189 -19.92 -29.92 3.90
N CYS A 190 -19.55 -28.73 3.40
CA CYS A 190 -20.03 -28.22 2.11
C CYS A 190 -19.69 -29.19 0.96
N ALA A 191 -18.46 -29.73 0.94
CA ALA A 191 -18.04 -30.68 -0.08
C ALA A 191 -18.82 -32.00 0.00
N GLU A 192 -19.09 -32.51 1.21
CA GLU A 192 -19.88 -33.72 1.41
C GLU A 192 -21.35 -33.54 0.99
N ILE A 193 -21.96 -32.40 1.33
CA ILE A 193 -23.32 -32.07 0.89
C ILE A 193 -23.37 -31.95 -0.64
N ALA A 194 -22.37 -31.31 -1.24
CA ALA A 194 -22.27 -31.22 -2.70
C ALA A 194 -22.04 -32.60 -3.37
N ALA A 195 -21.38 -33.54 -2.69
CA ALA A 195 -21.19 -34.89 -3.21
C ALA A 195 -22.49 -35.73 -3.24
N LEU A 196 -23.48 -35.43 -2.39
CA LEU A 196 -24.81 -36.07 -2.46
C LEU A 196 -25.49 -35.84 -3.80
N ARG A 197 -25.25 -34.69 -4.42
CA ARG A 197 -25.73 -34.38 -5.78
C ARG A 197 -25.23 -35.39 -6.81
N ILE A 198 -23.94 -35.72 -6.75
CA ILE A 198 -23.27 -36.58 -7.73
C ILE A 198 -23.78 -38.03 -7.64
N GLN A 199 -24.14 -38.47 -6.44
CA GLN A 199 -24.64 -39.83 -6.22
C GLN A 199 -26.05 -40.05 -6.77
N ASP A 200 -26.93 -39.04 -6.71
CA ASP A 200 -28.29 -39.15 -7.25
C ASP A 200 -28.30 -39.06 -8.79
N ASP A 201 -27.44 -38.23 -9.38
CA ASP A 201 -27.25 -38.14 -10.83
C ASP A 201 -26.71 -39.46 -11.44
N GLN A 202 -26.02 -40.29 -10.65
CA GLN A 202 -25.55 -41.63 -11.07
C GLN A 202 -26.56 -42.75 -10.82
N GLY A 203 -27.55 -42.54 -9.94
CA GLY A 203 -28.60 -43.52 -9.63
C GLY A 203 -29.83 -43.44 -10.54
N ASN A 204 -29.96 -42.35 -11.30
CA ASN A 204 -31.11 -42.05 -12.17
C ASN A 204 -30.77 -41.99 -13.67
N ALA A 205 -29.56 -42.44 -14.06
CA ALA A 205 -29.10 -42.60 -15.44
C ALA A 205 -29.05 -44.08 -15.85
#